data_AF-A0A380JHN3-F1
#
_entry.id   AF-A0A380JHN3-F1
#
_cell.length_a   1.000
_cell.length_b   1.000
_cell.length_c   1.000
_cell.angle_alpha   90.00
_cell.angle_beta   90.00
_cell.angle_gamma   90.00
#
_symmetry.space_group_name_H-M   'P 1'
#
loop_
_entity.id
_entity.type
_entity.pdbx_description
1 polymer ?
#
loop_
_entity_poly.entity_id
_entity_poly.type
_entity_poly.pdbx_seq_one_letter_code
_entity_poly.pdbx_strand_id
1 'polypeptide(L)'
;MSHLQYTANCHHLQYKVKQLSKICHWFYQNYCPEAIKHRHNVKLAHVSDESLLTLLVLQAELGIKSQHHFYQMCHLFCLEKRLKRSRFNRRSQNLIWLIQLIRQGLNQQIPADSIVIIDSFPCLFVNPFAI
;
A
#
# COMPACT_ATOMS: atom_id res chain seq x y z
N MET A 1 34.16 -1.57 -24.37
CA MET A 1 32.96 -2.18 -23.76
C MET A 1 32.72 -1.50 -22.42
N SER A 2 31.84 -0.51 -22.39
CA SER A 2 31.54 0.30 -21.20
C SER A 2 30.64 -0.48 -20.24
N HIS A 3 31.20 -0.91 -19.12
CA HIS A 3 30.42 -1.37 -17.96
C HIS A 3 29.55 -0.20 -17.49
N LEU A 4 28.24 -0.29 -17.74
CA LEU A 4 27.25 0.63 -17.15
C LEU A 4 27.32 0.51 -15.63
N GLN A 5 28.01 1.46 -14.99
CA GLN A 5 27.95 1.70 -13.56
C GLN A 5 26.56 2.27 -13.23
N TYR A 6 25.59 1.38 -13.02
CA TYR A 6 24.27 1.75 -12.52
C TYR A 6 24.06 1.14 -11.12
N THR A 7 24.48 1.88 -10.10
CA THR A 7 24.25 1.51 -8.69
C THR A 7 23.60 2.63 -7.87
N ALA A 8 23.51 3.86 -8.40
CA ALA A 8 23.01 5.01 -7.64
C ALA A 8 21.51 4.96 -7.32
N ASN A 9 20.66 4.52 -8.26
CA ASN A 9 19.21 4.57 -8.08
C ASN A 9 18.67 3.49 -7.12
N CYS A 10 19.31 2.32 -7.05
CA CYS A 10 18.88 1.24 -6.16
C CYS A 10 19.02 1.63 -4.68
N HIS A 11 20.12 2.30 -4.32
CA HIS A 11 20.35 2.76 -2.95
C HIS A 11 19.33 3.82 -2.51
N HIS A 12 18.98 4.75 -3.40
CA HIS A 12 17.97 5.78 -3.10
C HIS A 12 16.58 5.16 -2.90
N LEU A 13 16.21 4.20 -3.74
CA LEU A 13 14.94 3.49 -3.62
C LEU A 13 14.88 2.64 -2.34
N GLN A 14 15.98 1.95 -1.99
CA GLN A 14 16.08 1.20 -0.73
C GLN A 14 15.95 2.11 0.49
N TYR A 15 16.57 3.29 0.46
CA TYR A 15 16.47 4.28 1.54
C TYR A 15 15.02 4.78 1.70
N LYS A 16 14.37 5.14 0.59
CA LYS A 16 12.96 5.53 0.58
C LYS A 16 12.05 4.43 1.13
N VAL A 17 12.23 3.18 0.71
CA VAL A 17 11.43 2.05 1.20
C VAL A 17 11.60 1.85 2.70
N LYS A 18 12.83 2.01 3.25
CA LYS A 18 13.05 1.93 4.70
C LYS A 18 12.33 3.04 5.46
N GLN A 19 12.34 4.27 4.96
CA GLN A 19 11.60 5.38 5.56
C GLN A 19 10.09 5.14 5.48
N LEU A 20 9.61 4.73 4.31
CA LEU A 20 8.22 4.43 4.05
C LEU A 20 7.71 3.30 4.95
N SER A 21 8.53 2.27 5.17
CA SER A 21 8.22 1.18 6.09
C SER A 21 8.03 1.67 7.54
N LYS A 22 8.86 2.61 8.01
CA LYS A 22 8.69 3.22 9.35
C LYS A 22 7.39 4.01 9.45
N ILE A 23 7.06 4.77 8.41
CA ILE A 23 5.81 5.55 8.34
C ILE A 23 4.60 4.61 8.32
N CYS A 24 4.61 3.59 7.48
CA CYS A 24 3.55 2.58 7.41
C CYS A 24 3.39 1.81 8.71
N HIS A 25 4.49 1.49 9.40
CA HIS A 25 4.45 0.90 10.74
C HIS A 25 3.70 1.82 11.72
N TRP A 26 4.07 3.10 11.79
CA TRP A 26 3.39 4.07 12.65
C TRP A 26 1.89 4.20 12.32
N PHE A 27 1.52 4.29 11.03
CA PHE A 27 0.11 4.33 10.64
C PHE A 27 -0.65 3.05 10.98
N TYR A 28 -0.03 1.89 10.75
CA TYR A 28 -0.64 0.61 11.09
C TYR A 28 -0.89 0.49 12.59
N GLN A 29 0.05 0.94 13.43
CA GLN A 29 -0.12 0.90 14.88
C GLN A 29 -1.21 1.85 15.40
N ASN A 30 -1.34 3.05 14.82
CA ASN A 30 -2.30 4.05 15.33
C ASN A 30 -3.72 3.88 14.80
N TYR A 31 -3.89 3.41 13.56
CA TYR A 31 -5.21 3.39 12.90
C TYR A 31 -5.77 1.97 12.71
N CYS A 32 -4.96 0.92 12.77
CA CYS A 32 -5.48 -0.44 12.58
C CYS A 32 -6.28 -0.90 13.80
N PRO A 33 -7.52 -1.42 13.62
CA PRO A 33 -8.29 -2.00 14.70
C PRO A 33 -7.58 -3.21 15.33
N GLU A 34 -7.69 -3.35 16.65
CA GLU A 34 -7.08 -4.47 17.39
C GLU A 34 -7.53 -5.84 16.90
N ALA A 35 -8.77 -5.97 16.43
CA ALA A 35 -9.31 -7.18 15.81
C ALA A 35 -8.51 -7.63 14.56
N ILE A 36 -7.94 -6.68 13.81
CA ILE A 36 -7.15 -6.97 12.60
C ILE A 36 -5.69 -7.23 12.98
N LYS A 37 -5.14 -6.46 13.94
CA LYS A 37 -3.77 -6.65 14.46
C LYS A 37 -3.59 -8.04 15.06
N HIS A 38 -4.58 -8.49 15.84
CA HIS A 38 -4.54 -9.76 16.57
C HIS A 38 -5.36 -10.86 15.89
N ARG A 39 -5.59 -10.74 14.57
CA ARG A 39 -6.40 -11.74 13.86
C ARG A 39 -5.79 -13.14 14.00
N HIS A 40 -6.67 -14.14 13.87
CA HIS A 40 -6.27 -15.53 13.85
C HIS A 40 -5.20 -15.78 12.75
N ASN A 41 -4.16 -16.54 13.08
CA ASN A 41 -3.02 -16.85 12.22
C ASN A 41 -2.09 -15.67 11.86
N VAL A 42 -2.12 -14.54 12.58
CA VAL A 42 -1.16 -13.45 12.34
C VAL A 42 0.29 -13.92 12.50
N LYS A 43 0.58 -14.77 13.49
CA LYS A 43 1.92 -15.34 13.73
C LYS A 43 2.35 -16.36 12.66
N LEU A 44 1.41 -16.93 11.91
CA LEU A 44 1.67 -17.86 10.80
C LEU A 44 1.81 -17.12 9.46
N ALA A 45 1.60 -15.81 9.43
CA ALA A 45 1.71 -15.01 8.24
C ALA A 45 3.19 -14.75 7.90
N HIS A 46 3.67 -15.34 6.80
CA HIS A 46 5.05 -15.13 6.32
C HIS A 46 5.38 -13.68 5.99
N VAL A 47 4.38 -12.93 5.51
CA VAL A 47 4.52 -11.49 5.25
C VAL A 47 3.64 -10.75 6.22
N SER A 48 4.21 -9.82 6.98
CA SER A 48 3.47 -8.98 7.91
C SER A 48 2.53 -8.05 7.14
N ASP A 49 1.48 -7.59 7.80
CA ASP A 49 0.58 -6.60 7.21
C ASP A 49 1.26 -5.27 6.95
N GLU A 50 2.20 -4.88 7.82
CA GLU A 50 2.99 -3.65 7.68
C GLU A 50 3.87 -3.68 6.42
N SER A 51 4.49 -4.82 6.13
CA SER A 51 5.27 -5.00 4.90
C SER A 51 4.36 -4.99 3.66
N LEU A 52 3.20 -5.64 3.71
CA LEU A 52 2.23 -5.57 2.62
C LEU A 52 1.70 -4.14 2.41
N LEU A 53 1.45 -3.40 3.49
CA LEU A 53 1.02 -2.01 3.44
C LEU A 53 2.09 -1.13 2.78
N THR A 54 3.35 -1.32 3.18
CA THR A 54 4.50 -0.63 2.57
C THR A 54 4.59 -0.93 1.07
N LEU A 55 4.37 -2.19 0.67
CA LEU A 55 4.33 -2.58 -0.75
C LEU A 55 3.18 -1.90 -1.51
N LEU A 56 2.00 -1.78 -0.91
CA LEU A 56 0.86 -1.11 -1.56
C LEU A 56 1.08 0.40 -1.73
N VAL A 57 1.68 1.05 -0.75
CA VAL A 57 2.03 2.47 -0.86
C VAL A 57 3.16 2.66 -1.89
N LEU A 58 4.16 1.77 -1.90
CA LEU A 58 5.21 1.77 -2.93
C LEU A 58 4.62 1.54 -4.34
N GLN A 59 3.63 0.66 -4.49
CA GLN A 59 2.92 0.46 -5.74
C GLN A 59 2.28 1.78 -6.23
N ALA A 60 1.68 2.54 -5.31
CA ALA A 60 1.09 3.84 -5.62
C ALA A 60 2.15 4.89 -5.97
N GLU A 61 3.27 4.94 -5.24
CA GLU A 61 4.41 5.84 -5.55
C GLU A 61 4.99 5.56 -6.94
N LEU A 62 5.06 4.29 -7.34
CA LEU A 62 5.52 3.86 -8.66
C LEU A 62 4.45 4.04 -9.76
N GLY A 63 3.23 4.43 -9.42
CA GLY A 63 2.13 4.60 -10.38
C GLY A 63 1.65 3.30 -11.03
N ILE A 64 1.95 2.13 -10.44
CA ILE A 64 1.61 0.83 -11.03
C ILE A 64 0.14 0.51 -10.73
N LYS A 65 -0.73 0.66 -11.73
CA LYS A 65 -2.17 0.38 -11.59
C LYS A 65 -2.48 -1.13 -11.55
N SER A 66 -1.70 -1.95 -12.24
CA SER A 66 -1.94 -3.38 -12.35
C SER A 66 -1.38 -4.15 -11.15
N GLN A 67 -2.27 -4.72 -10.34
CA GLN A 67 -1.92 -5.62 -9.23
C GLN A 67 -1.15 -6.86 -9.71
N HIS A 68 -1.47 -7.37 -10.91
CA HIS A 68 -0.77 -8.52 -11.47
C HIS A 68 0.68 -8.19 -11.81
N HIS A 69 0.88 -7.06 -12.48
CA HIS A 69 2.22 -6.58 -12.85
C HIS A 69 3.06 -6.27 -11.60
N PHE A 70 2.44 -5.62 -10.62
CA PHE A 70 3.11 -5.33 -9.35
C PHE A 70 3.51 -6.62 -8.60
N TYR A 71 2.61 -7.60 -8.50
CA TYR A 71 2.93 -8.90 -7.90
C TYR A 71 4.09 -9.60 -8.62
N GLN A 72 4.14 -9.57 -9.95
CA GLN A 72 5.25 -10.13 -10.72
C GLN A 72 6.57 -9.44 -10.37
N MET A 73 6.59 -8.11 -10.31
CA MET A 73 7.77 -7.35 -9.90
C MET A 73 8.19 -7.71 -8.47
N CYS A 74 7.25 -7.71 -7.52
CA CYS A 74 7.55 -8.11 -6.15
C CYS A 74 8.07 -9.55 -6.05
N HIS A 75 7.52 -10.48 -6.84
CA HIS A 75 7.99 -11.87 -6.88
C HIS A 75 9.42 -12.00 -7.43
N LEU A 76 9.82 -11.13 -8.36
CA LEU A 76 11.18 -11.12 -8.91
C LEU A 76 12.20 -10.50 -7.95
N PHE A 77 11.81 -9.47 -7.19
CA PHE A 77 12.77 -8.65 -6.44
C PHE A 77 12.70 -8.78 -4.91
N CYS A 78 11.54 -9.10 -4.32
CA CYS A 78 11.28 -8.82 -2.89
C CYS A 78 10.54 -9.93 -2.12
N LEU A 79 9.74 -10.77 -2.77
CA LEU A 79 8.87 -11.74 -2.10
C LEU A 79 9.50 -13.13 -2.12
N GLU A 80 9.54 -13.79 -0.96
CA GLU A 80 9.79 -15.22 -0.90
C GLU A 80 8.78 -15.97 -1.78
N LYS A 81 9.23 -17.01 -2.49
CA LYS A 81 8.43 -17.87 -3.41
C LYS A 81 7.15 -18.48 -2.78
N ARG A 82 6.90 -18.23 -1.49
CA ARG A 82 5.82 -18.81 -0.69
C ARG A 82 4.55 -17.95 -0.64
N LEU A 83 4.59 -16.68 -1.06
CA LEU A 83 3.38 -15.86 -1.13
C LEU A 83 2.68 -16.06 -2.47
N LYS A 84 1.69 -16.95 -2.52
CA LYS A 84 0.86 -17.16 -3.72
C LYS A 84 0.09 -15.90 -4.11
N ARG A 85 -0.04 -15.64 -5.42
CA ARG A 85 -0.81 -14.52 -6.01
C ARG A 85 -2.19 -14.31 -5.38
N SER A 86 -2.98 -15.37 -5.21
CA SER A 86 -4.33 -15.27 -4.63
C SER A 86 -4.30 -14.78 -3.18
N ARG A 87 -3.32 -15.21 -2.38
CA ARG A 87 -3.13 -14.75 -1.00
C ARG A 87 -2.65 -13.31 -0.94
N PHE A 88 -1.74 -12.92 -1.84
CA PHE A 88 -1.32 -11.52 -1.97
C PHE A 88 -2.54 -10.65 -2.27
N ASN A 89 -3.28 -10.92 -3.35
CA ASN A 89 -4.43 -10.12 -3.75
C ASN A 89 -5.49 -9.99 -2.65
N ARG A 90 -5.86 -11.10 -1.99
CA ARG A 90 -6.84 -11.06 -0.90
C ARG A 90 -6.39 -10.19 0.27
N ARG A 91 -5.11 -10.29 0.67
CA ARG A 91 -4.58 -9.47 1.77
C ARG A 91 -4.41 -8.02 1.35
N SER A 92 -3.98 -7.77 0.12
CA SER A 92 -3.91 -6.43 -0.45
C SER A 92 -5.29 -5.75 -0.44
N GLN A 93 -6.35 -6.45 -0.85
CA GLN A 93 -7.71 -5.93 -0.80
C GLN A 93 -8.17 -5.60 0.63
N ASN A 94 -7.89 -6.47 1.60
CA ASN A 94 -8.20 -6.19 3.01
C ASN A 94 -7.43 -4.96 3.54
N LEU A 95 -6.19 -4.76 3.09
CA LEU A 95 -5.36 -3.62 3.48
C LEU A 95 -5.73 -2.32 2.77
N ILE A 96 -6.33 -2.38 1.57
CA ILE A 96 -6.87 -1.19 0.90
C ILE A 96 -7.93 -0.52 1.79
N TRP A 97 -8.77 -1.30 2.44
CA TRP A 97 -9.74 -0.78 3.41
C TRP A 97 -9.05 -0.05 4.58
N LEU A 98 -7.94 -0.59 5.09
CA LEU A 98 -7.16 0.08 6.14
C LEU A 98 -6.53 1.40 5.65
N ILE A 99 -6.07 1.47 4.39
CA ILE A 99 -5.57 2.72 3.80
C ILE A 99 -6.68 3.78 3.76
N GLN A 100 -7.91 3.40 3.42
CA GLN A 100 -9.04 4.33 3.43
C GLN A 100 -9.34 4.83 4.85
N LEU A 101 -9.25 3.97 5.85
CA LEU A 101 -9.45 4.34 7.25
C LEU A 101 -8.34 5.29 7.75
N ILE A 102 -7.08 5.02 7.41
CA ILE A 102 -5.96 5.93 7.67
C ILE A 102 -6.22 7.29 7.02
N ARG A 103 -6.67 7.33 5.76
CA ARG A 103 -7.00 8.56 5.03
C ARG A 103 -8.09 9.36 5.76
N GLN A 104 -9.15 8.69 6.23
CA GLN A 104 -10.23 9.34 6.98
C GLN A 104 -9.71 9.91 8.31
N GLY A 105 -8.92 9.14 9.05
CA GLY A 105 -8.35 9.60 10.32
C GLY A 105 -7.41 10.79 10.15
N LEU A 106 -6.59 10.80 9.10
CA LEU A 106 -5.75 11.94 8.74
C LEU A 106 -6.58 13.18 8.38
N ASN A 107 -7.64 13.00 7.59
CA ASN A 107 -8.52 14.11 7.21
C ASN A 107 -9.26 14.73 8.40
N GLN A 108 -9.56 13.95 9.45
CA GLN A 108 -10.20 14.46 10.67
C GLN A 108 -9.25 15.29 11.54
N GLN A 109 -7.94 15.10 11.41
CA GLN A 109 -6.93 15.86 12.15
C GLN A 109 -6.59 17.21 11.49
N ILE A 110 -7.02 17.42 10.25
CA ILE A 110 -6.83 18.67 9.52
C ILE A 110 -8.04 19.58 9.82
N PRO A 111 -7.85 20.77 10.40
CA PRO A 111 -8.95 21.70 10.63
C PRO A 111 -9.58 22.10 9.30
N ALA A 112 -10.92 22.06 9.22
CA ALA A 112 -11.69 22.28 8.00
C ALA A 112 -11.41 23.62 7.30
N ASP A 113 -10.87 24.60 8.02
CA ASP A 113 -10.64 25.96 7.54
C ASP A 113 -9.32 26.15 6.77
N SER A 114 -8.39 25.19 6.76
CA SER A 114 -7.04 25.43 6.21
C SER A 114 -6.67 24.65 4.94
N ILE A 115 -7.35 23.54 4.60
CA ILE A 115 -6.99 22.73 3.41
C ILE A 115 -8.23 22.09 2.79
N VAL A 116 -8.57 22.52 1.57
CA VAL A 116 -9.45 21.77 0.65
C VAL A 116 -8.57 20.81 -0.15
N ILE A 117 -8.56 19.52 0.20
CA ILE A 117 -7.96 18.50 -0.65
C ILE A 117 -8.95 18.19 -1.77
N ILE A 118 -8.81 18.90 -2.90
CA ILE A 118 -9.45 18.56 -4.17
C ILE A 118 -8.64 17.42 -4.79
N ASP A 119 -9.00 16.19 -4.45
CA ASP A 119 -8.46 15.02 -5.14
C ASP A 119 -9.41 14.64 -6.28
N SER A 120 -8.87 14.75 -7.49
CA SER A 120 -9.54 14.61 -8.77
C SER A 120 -10.03 13.18 -9.01
N PHE A 121 -11.34 12.92 -8.98
CA PHE A 121 -12.09 12.25 -10.06
C PHE A 121 -13.57 12.05 -9.65
N PRO A 122 -14.56 12.52 -10.41
CA PRO A 122 -15.94 12.09 -10.24
C PRO A 122 -16.05 10.64 -10.75
N CYS A 123 -16.44 9.70 -9.87
CA CYS A 123 -17.12 8.51 -10.36
C CYS A 123 -18.43 8.97 -10.98
N LEU A 124 -18.54 8.87 -12.30
CA LEU A 124 -19.84 8.95 -12.98
C LEU A 124 -20.70 7.79 -12.46
N PHE A 125 -21.50 8.05 -11.43
CA PHE A 125 -22.70 7.25 -11.18
C PHE A 125 -23.66 7.57 -12.33
N VAL A 126 -23.54 6.84 -13.43
CA VAL A 126 -24.63 6.72 -14.39
C VAL A 126 -25.70 5.87 -13.70
N ASN A 127 -26.71 6.52 -13.14
CA ASN A 127 -27.96 5.86 -12.78
C ASN A 127 -28.69 5.52 -14.09
N PRO A 128 -28.95 4.24 -14.42
CA PRO A 128 -29.67 3.87 -15.64
C PRO A 128 -31.20 3.99 -15.53
N PHE A 129 -31.73 4.78 -14.58
CA PHE A 129 -33.16 4.98 -14.41
C PHE A 129 -33.51 6.45 -14.21
N ALA A 130 -33.62 7.17 -15.32
CA ALA A 130 -34.51 8.31 -15.44
C ALA A 130 -35.33 8.08 -16.72
N ILE A 131 -36.65 8.07 -16.54
CA ILE A 131 -37.73 7.82 -17.50
C ILE A 131 -37.71 8.86 -18.62
#